data_AF-A0A6N8DK61-F1
#
_entry.id   AF-A0A6N8DK61-F1
#
_cell.length_a   1.000
_cell.length_b   1.000
_cell.length_c   1.000
_cell.angle_alpha   90.00
_cell.angle_beta   90.00
_cell.angle_gamma   90.00
#
_symmetry.space_group_name_H-M   'P 1'
#
loop_
_entity.id
_entity.type
_entity.pdbx_description
1 polymer ?
#
loop_
_entity_poly.entity_id
_entity_poly.type
_entity_poly.pdbx_seq_one_letter_code
_entity_poly.pdbx_strand_id
1 'polypeptide(L)'
;MNIFARGASRPQDFISHDLPAGHDTVWGWAAKWSPDDLTSVSDPVRSFAQETSELKQRSAAEGFSVVDVEAPRALRALGYTKVPAFDTQLLFMASRS
;
A
#
# COMPACT_ATOMS: atom_id res chain seq x y z
N MET A 1 -7.93 -14.45 6.80
CA MET A 1 -7.38 -14.27 8.17
C MET A 1 -7.20 -12.78 8.34
N ASN A 2 -7.88 -12.15 9.30
CA ASN A 2 -7.90 -10.69 9.43
C ASN A 2 -6.47 -10.18 9.75
N ILE A 3 -5.96 -9.25 8.96
CA ILE A 3 -4.67 -8.57 9.15
C ILE A 3 -4.59 -7.90 10.53
N PHE A 4 -5.73 -7.42 11.04
CA PHE A 4 -5.82 -6.81 12.37
C PHE A 4 -5.68 -7.80 13.53
N ALA A 5 -5.76 -9.12 13.27
CA ALA A 5 -5.54 -10.15 14.28
C ALA A 5 -4.05 -10.49 14.50
N ARG A 6 -3.12 -10.02 13.65
CA ARG A 6 -1.68 -10.33 13.72
C ARG A 6 -0.78 -9.20 14.22
N GLY A 7 -1.36 -8.11 14.76
CA GLY A 7 -0.60 -7.03 15.42
C GLY A 7 -0.50 -5.71 14.66
N ALA A 8 -0.90 -5.67 13.38
CA ALA A 8 -1.23 -4.43 12.68
C ALA A 8 -2.60 -3.96 13.15
N SER A 9 -2.66 -3.25 14.26
CA SER A 9 -3.93 -3.01 14.96
C SER A 9 -4.60 -1.71 14.56
N ARG A 10 -3.91 -0.85 13.78
CA ARG A 10 -4.39 0.49 13.41
C ARG A 10 -3.90 0.90 12.02
N PRO A 11 -4.63 1.78 11.29
CA PRO A 11 -4.21 2.31 9.98
C PRO A 11 -2.79 2.89 9.97
N GLN A 12 -2.36 3.50 11.07
CA GLN A 12 -1.00 4.02 11.26
C GLN A 12 0.11 2.97 11.08
N ASP A 13 -0.15 1.67 11.31
CA ASP A 13 0.86 0.61 11.13
C ASP A 13 1.18 0.36 9.64
N PHE A 14 0.39 0.90 8.72
CA PHE A 14 0.57 0.81 7.27
C PHE A 14 1.28 2.03 6.67
N ILE A 15 1.45 3.10 7.44
CA ILE A 15 2.11 4.32 6.96
C ILE A 15 3.62 4.11 6.96
N SER A 16 4.25 4.19 5.80
CA SER A 16 5.72 4.22 5.69
C SER A 16 6.28 5.57 6.11
N HIS A 17 7.38 5.57 6.86
CA HIS A 17 8.00 6.78 7.41
C HIS A 17 9.07 7.40 6.49
N ASP A 18 9.76 6.58 5.71
CA ASP A 18 10.87 6.99 4.83
C ASP A 18 10.46 6.90 3.36
N LEU A 19 9.54 7.79 2.94
CA LEU A 19 9.05 7.85 1.56
C LEU A 19 9.73 8.97 0.77
N PRO A 20 10.12 8.73 -0.50
CA PRO A 20 10.49 9.80 -1.42
C PRO A 20 9.35 10.83 -1.56
N ALA A 21 9.70 12.09 -1.80
CA ALA A 21 8.71 13.12 -2.06
C ALA A 21 7.81 12.73 -3.26
N GLY A 22 6.50 12.96 -3.12
CA GLY A 22 5.52 12.62 -4.14
C GLY A 22 5.20 11.12 -4.27
N HIS A 23 5.69 10.26 -3.37
CA HIS A 23 5.42 8.82 -3.38
C HIS A 23 4.72 8.35 -2.12
N ASP A 24 3.93 7.27 -2.25
CA ASP A 24 3.36 6.55 -1.12
C ASP A 24 3.20 5.06 -1.43
N THR A 25 3.09 4.22 -0.41
CA THR A 25 2.72 2.80 -0.63
C THR A 25 1.21 2.69 -0.80
N VAL A 26 0.73 1.70 -1.56
CA VAL A 26 -0.71 1.53 -1.81
C VAL A 26 -1.53 1.47 -0.51
N TRP A 27 -1.07 0.72 0.49
CA TRP A 27 -1.76 0.59 1.76
C TRP A 27 -1.45 1.72 2.75
N GLY A 28 -0.30 2.39 2.61
CA GLY A 28 -0.03 3.64 3.33
C GLY A 28 -0.93 4.78 2.86
N TRP A 29 -1.23 4.83 1.56
CA TRP A 29 -2.20 5.75 0.98
C TRP A 29 -3.62 5.45 1.44
N ALA A 30 -4.06 4.19 1.33
CA ALA A 30 -5.36 3.75 1.84
C ALA A 30 -5.52 4.07 3.34
N ALA A 31 -4.48 3.85 4.15
CA ALA A 31 -4.52 4.19 5.58
C ALA A 31 -4.74 5.68 5.87
N LYS A 32 -4.30 6.58 4.98
CA LYS A 32 -4.44 8.02 5.14
C LYS A 32 -5.80 8.53 4.65
N TRP A 33 -6.30 7.97 3.54
CA TRP A 33 -7.44 8.53 2.83
C TRP A 33 -8.72 7.69 2.91
N SER A 34 -8.58 6.37 3.05
CA SER A 34 -9.68 5.40 3.13
C SER A 34 -9.39 4.30 4.17
N PRO A 35 -9.19 4.65 5.46
CA PRO A 35 -8.76 3.69 6.48
C PRO A 35 -9.75 2.53 6.70
N ASP A 36 -11.04 2.75 6.43
CA ASP A 36 -12.08 1.74 6.56
C ASP A 36 -11.90 0.59 5.56
N ASP A 37 -11.37 0.88 4.35
CA ASP A 37 -11.14 -0.11 3.31
C ASP A 37 -10.16 -1.19 3.78
N LEU A 38 -9.12 -0.79 4.54
CA LEU A 38 -8.13 -1.72 5.08
C LEU A 38 -8.76 -2.73 6.06
N THR A 39 -9.71 -2.27 6.88
CA THR A 39 -10.37 -3.11 7.90
C THR A 39 -11.32 -4.16 7.31
N SER A 40 -11.74 -3.97 6.07
CA SER A 40 -12.67 -4.85 5.35
C SER A 40 -11.99 -6.02 4.63
N VAL A 41 -10.64 -6.03 4.56
CA VAL A 41 -9.89 -6.99 3.76
C VAL A 41 -9.83 -8.38 4.41
N SER A 42 -10.39 -9.39 3.73
CA SER A 42 -10.49 -10.77 4.22
C SER A 42 -9.23 -11.64 3.98
N ASP A 43 -8.53 -11.42 2.86
CA ASP A 43 -7.23 -12.02 2.50
C ASP A 43 -6.20 -10.91 2.19
N PRO A 44 -5.54 -10.37 3.22
CA PRO A 44 -4.68 -9.20 3.09
C PRO A 44 -3.48 -9.42 2.16
N VAL A 45 -2.88 -10.61 2.18
CA VAL A 45 -1.70 -10.91 1.37
C VAL A 45 -2.07 -10.92 -0.12
N ARG A 46 -3.21 -11.56 -0.45
CA ARG A 46 -3.68 -11.63 -1.84
C ARG A 46 -4.12 -10.26 -2.36
N SER A 47 -4.92 -9.53 -1.59
CA SER A 47 -5.39 -8.19 -1.98
C SER A 47 -4.21 -7.24 -2.21
N PHE A 48 -3.26 -7.20 -1.27
CA PHE A 48 -2.06 -6.38 -1.43
C PHE A 48 -1.28 -6.74 -2.71
N ALA A 49 -1.06 -8.03 -2.97
CA ALA A 49 -0.33 -8.48 -4.15
C ALA A 49 -1.04 -8.11 -5.46
N GLN A 50 -2.37 -8.24 -5.50
CA GLN A 50 -3.17 -7.89 -6.67
C GLN A 50 -3.14 -6.38 -6.94
N GLU A 51 -3.50 -5.56 -5.95
CA GLU A 51 -3.51 -4.10 -6.06
C GLU A 51 -2.13 -3.57 -6.46
N THR A 52 -1.08 -4.12 -5.86
CA THR A 52 0.30 -3.78 -6.18
C THR A 52 0.64 -4.14 -7.63
N SER A 53 0.22 -5.30 -8.12
CA SER A 53 0.47 -5.74 -9.49
C SER A 53 -0.24 -4.83 -10.50
N GLU A 54 -1.50 -4.48 -10.24
CA GLU A 54 -2.29 -3.58 -11.09
C GLU A 54 -1.67 -2.18 -11.15
N LEU A 55 -1.26 -1.62 -10.00
CA LEU A 55 -0.59 -0.32 -9.95
C LEU A 55 0.77 -0.33 -10.65
N LYS A 56 1.54 -1.42 -10.56
CA LYS A 56 2.81 -1.55 -11.31
C LYS A 56 2.59 -1.52 -12.82
N GLN A 57 1.57 -2.23 -13.32
CA GLN A 57 1.22 -2.23 -14.74
C GLN A 57 0.79 -0.85 -15.21
N ARG A 58 -0.07 -0.17 -14.43
CA ARG A 58 -0.51 1.20 -14.73
C ARG A 58 0.65 2.19 -14.69
N SER A 59 1.53 2.09 -13.71
CA SER A 59 2.73 2.94 -13.63
C SER A 59 3.59 2.79 -14.89
N ALA A 60 3.82 1.56 -15.34
CA ALA A 60 4.60 1.30 -16.54
C ALA A 60 3.91 1.80 -17.83
N ALA A 61 2.58 1.68 -17.92
CA ALA A 61 1.80 2.13 -19.07
C ALA A 61 1.69 3.66 -19.16
N GLU A 62 1.56 4.33 -18.03
CA GLU A 62 1.31 5.78 -17.93
C GLU A 62 2.60 6.59 -17.67
N GLY A 63 3.74 5.91 -17.45
CA GLY A 63 5.05 6.54 -17.27
C GLY A 63 5.32 7.08 -15.86
N PHE A 64 4.63 6.57 -14.84
CA PHE A 64 4.85 6.97 -13.45
C PHE A 64 6.04 6.23 -12.82
N SER A 65 6.74 6.90 -11.90
CA SER A 65 7.83 6.29 -11.14
C SER A 65 7.33 5.35 -10.05
N VAL A 66 8.10 4.28 -9.83
CA VAL A 66 7.91 3.33 -8.73
C VAL A 66 9.25 3.12 -8.06
N VAL A 67 9.29 3.23 -6.73
CA VAL A 67 10.51 3.09 -5.92
C VAL A 67 10.26 2.05 -4.84
N ASP A 68 11.14 1.06 -4.70
CA ASP A 68 11.05 0.11 -3.59
C ASP A 68 11.52 0.77 -2.29
N VAL A 69 10.64 0.77 -1.29
CA VAL A 69 10.88 1.33 0.05
C VAL A 69 10.77 0.24 1.12
N GLU A 70 11.23 0.53 2.32
CA GLU A 70 11.04 -0.36 3.46
C GLU A 70 9.55 -0.58 3.74
N ALA A 71 9.20 -1.84 4.01
CA ALA A 71 7.83 -2.21 4.28
C ALA A 71 7.34 -1.57 5.59
N PRO A 72 6.12 -0.99 5.61
CA PRO A 72 5.51 -0.51 6.83
C PRO A 72 5.27 -1.68 7.79
N ARG A 73 5.12 -1.38 9.08
CA ARG A 73 5.08 -2.38 10.16
C ARG A 73 4.05 -3.48 9.90
N ALA A 74 2.87 -3.11 9.41
CA ALA A 74 1.79 -4.04 9.10
C ALA A 74 2.18 -5.06 8.02
N LEU A 75 2.84 -4.60 6.95
CA LEU A 75 3.29 -5.47 5.86
C LEU A 75 4.51 -6.31 6.26
N ARG A 76 5.38 -5.79 7.15
CA ARG A 76 6.45 -6.59 7.77
C ARG A 76 5.92 -7.77 8.57
N ALA A 77 4.80 -7.60 9.29
CA ALA A 77 4.14 -8.70 10.00
C ALA A 77 3.56 -9.78 9.06
N LEU A 78 3.40 -9.46 7.77
CA LEU A 78 3.00 -10.41 6.73
C LEU A 78 4.21 -11.04 6.00
N GLY A 79 5.44 -10.65 6.34
CA GLY A 79 6.68 -11.18 5.75
C GLY A 79 7.28 -10.32 4.64
N TYR A 80 6.73 -9.14 4.34
CA TYR A 80 7.33 -8.22 3.38
C TYR A 80 8.48 -7.44 4.01
N THR A 81 9.62 -7.36 3.34
CA THR A 81 10.75 -6.51 3.76
C THR A 81 10.76 -5.18 3.02
N LYS A 82 10.49 -5.23 1.72
CA LYS A 82 10.32 -4.05 0.86
C LYS A 82 9.01 -4.10 0.11
N VAL A 83 8.47 -2.92 -0.16
CA VAL A 83 7.24 -2.73 -0.92
C VAL A 83 7.40 -1.56 -1.88
N PRO A 84 6.70 -1.57 -3.02
CA PRO A 84 6.73 -0.45 -3.94
C PRO A 84 5.99 0.75 -3.34
N ALA A 85 6.62 1.91 -3.46
CA ALA A 85 6.00 3.22 -3.35
C ALA A 85 5.73 3.75 -4.77
N PHE A 86 4.51 4.18 -4.99
CA PHE A 86 4.00 4.68 -6.26
C PHE A 86 3.86 6.19 -6.22
N ASP A 87 3.90 6.83 -7.39
CA ASP A 87 3.56 8.23 -7.54
C ASP A 87 2.16 8.52 -6.96
N THR A 88 2.08 9.54 -6.10
CA THR A 88 0.82 9.94 -5.43
C THR A 88 -0.26 10.41 -6.41
N GLN A 89 0.10 10.90 -7.59
CA GLN A 89 -0.87 11.24 -8.64
C GLN A 89 -1.55 9.98 -9.16
N LEU A 90 -0.79 8.90 -9.40
CA LEU A 90 -1.35 7.61 -9.80
C LEU A 90 -2.27 7.04 -8.72
N LEU A 91 -1.83 7.07 -7.46
CA LEU A 91 -2.63 6.58 -6.33
C LEU A 91 -3.94 7.36 -6.18
N PHE A 92 -3.89 8.68 -6.33
CA PHE A 92 -5.06 9.52 -6.32
C PHE A 92 -6.04 9.16 -7.44
N MET A 93 -5.55 8.97 -8.67
CA MET A 93 -6.38 8.54 -9.80
C MET A 93 -7.00 7.16 -9.57
N ALA A 94 -6.25 6.22 -9.00
CA ALA A 94 -6.72 4.87 -8.69
C ALA A 94 -7.76 4.85 -7.56
N SER A 95 -7.67 5.74 -6.59
CA SER A 95 -8.64 5.83 -5.48
C SER A 95 -10.01 6.42 -5.88
N ARG A 96 -10.15 6.89 -7.12
CA ARG A 96 -11.35 7.57 -7.63
C ARG A 96 -12.06 6.84 -8.77
N SER A 97 -11.52 5.72 -9.24
CA SER A 97 -12.11 4.86 -10.26
C SER A 97 -13.01 3.81 -9.65
#